data_AF-A0A1G0LWL0-F1
#
_entry.id   AF-A0A1G0LWL0-F1
#
_cell.length_a   1.000
_cell.length_b   1.000
_cell.length_c   1.000
_cell.angle_alpha   90.00
_cell.angle_beta   90.00
_cell.angle_gamma   90.00
#
_symmetry.space_group_name_H-M   'P 1'
#
loop_
_entity.id
_entity.type
_entity.pdbx_description
1 polymer ?
#
loop_
_entity_poly.entity_id
_entity_poly.type
_entity_poly.pdbx_seq_one_letter_code
_entity_poly.pdbx_strand_id
1 'polypeptide(L)'
;MRVSPLLLAALCATAVPGLQAQETPAEPPPDTALALRPGMNEADVLQRWGEPIAIRRLNNWTYLFYENGTEAEGGYHDTVFLQDGRVVDVIIRASGRMYLGQSSSPEGRLPEITLPSRAPTDTTVAPVGGVRVNPPVNPKPE
;
A
#
# COMPACT_ATOMS: atom_id res chain seq x y z
N MET A 1 44.21 72.27 32.76
CA MET A 1 45.01 71.57 31.72
C MET A 1 44.73 70.08 31.88
N ARG A 2 44.21 69.27 30.96
CA ARG A 2 44.11 69.28 29.49
C ARG A 2 43.03 68.24 29.08
N VAL A 3 42.18 68.61 28.10
CA VAL A 3 41.67 67.85 26.90
C VAL A 3 41.19 66.39 27.11
N SER A 4 39.88 66.09 27.09
CA SER A 4 38.99 65.67 25.95
C SER A 4 39.25 64.25 25.38
N PRO A 5 38.39 63.71 24.48
CA PRO A 5 37.44 62.63 24.76
C PRO A 5 37.76 61.34 23.97
N LEU A 6 37.14 60.20 24.30
CA LEU A 6 37.12 59.09 23.36
C LEU A 6 35.72 58.45 23.30
N LEU A 7 35.14 58.67 22.13
CA LEU A 7 33.95 58.06 21.56
C LEU A 7 34.05 56.53 21.63
N LEU A 8 33.01 55.85 22.09
CA LEU A 8 32.69 54.53 21.56
C LEU A 8 31.21 54.50 21.21
N ALA A 9 30.98 54.31 19.91
CA ALA A 9 29.70 54.19 19.26
C ALA A 9 29.16 52.75 19.37
N ALA A 10 27.88 52.63 19.00
CA ALA A 10 27.18 51.42 18.60
C ALA A 10 26.76 50.48 19.77
N LEU A 11 25.56 49.88 19.77
CA LEU A 11 24.76 49.44 18.64
C LEU A 11 23.30 49.31 19.13
N CYS A 12 22.33 49.74 18.31
CA CYS A 12 20.91 49.52 18.54
C CYS A 12 20.61 48.01 18.67
N ALA A 13 20.10 47.58 19.81
CA ALA A 13 19.47 46.27 19.95
C ALA A 13 18.01 46.38 19.49
N THR A 14 17.74 46.11 18.22
CA THR A 14 16.38 45.82 17.77
C THR A 14 16.02 44.41 18.19
N ALA A 15 15.16 44.29 19.20
CA ALA A 15 14.52 43.04 19.56
C ALA A 15 13.66 42.57 18.37
N VAL A 16 14.00 41.41 17.81
CA VAL A 16 13.18 40.71 16.81
C VAL A 16 12.00 40.09 17.57
N PRO A 17 10.74 40.50 17.33
CA PRO A 17 9.62 39.82 17.96
C PRO A 17 9.55 38.39 17.43
N GLY A 18 9.51 37.45 18.39
CA GLY A 18 9.50 36.02 18.14
C GLY A 18 8.35 35.61 17.22
N LEU A 19 8.73 34.88 16.18
CA LEU A 19 7.83 34.16 15.29
C LEU A 19 7.12 33.09 16.16
N GLN A 20 5.89 33.36 16.58
CA GLN A 20 5.05 32.31 17.13
C GLN A 20 4.68 31.38 15.98
N ALA A 21 5.22 30.16 16.00
CA ALA A 21 4.70 29.08 15.20
C ALA A 21 3.24 28.87 15.62
N GLN A 22 2.30 29.23 14.75
CA GLN A 22 0.92 28.84 14.93
C GLN A 22 0.87 27.32 14.78
N GLU A 23 0.57 26.62 15.88
CA GLU A 23 0.15 25.23 15.83
C GLU A 23 -1.12 25.20 14.97
N THR A 24 -0.98 24.72 13.73
CA THR A 24 -2.12 24.43 12.87
C THR A 24 -3.03 23.48 13.64
N PRO A 25 -4.36 23.72 13.73
CA PRO A 25 -5.27 22.77 14.35
C PRO A 25 -5.00 21.39 13.75
N ALA A 26 -4.60 20.44 14.60
CA ALA A 26 -4.36 19.07 14.18
C ALA A 26 -5.62 18.57 13.47
N GLU A 27 -5.46 18.10 12.23
CA GLU A 27 -6.51 17.40 11.51
C GLU A 27 -7.07 16.29 12.43
N PRO A 28 -8.40 16.13 12.55
CA PRO A 28 -8.95 15.06 13.37
C PRO A 28 -8.29 13.74 12.97
N PRO A 29 -7.92 12.87 13.93
CA PRO A 29 -7.24 11.63 13.60
C PRO A 29 -8.08 10.86 12.57
N PRO A 30 -7.46 10.27 11.53
CA PRO A 30 -8.20 9.52 10.54
C PRO A 30 -9.06 8.48 11.25
N ASP A 31 -10.26 8.20 10.73
CA ASP A 31 -11.10 7.13 11.26
C ASP A 31 -10.33 5.80 11.15
N THR A 32 -9.78 5.36 12.29
CA THR A 32 -8.93 4.17 12.37
C THR A 32 -9.72 2.90 12.67
N ALA A 33 -11.06 2.96 12.62
CA ALA A 33 -11.91 1.78 12.86
C ALA A 33 -11.55 0.62 11.92
N LEU A 34 -11.31 0.92 10.64
CA LEU A 34 -10.92 -0.06 9.61
C LEU A 34 -9.40 -0.26 9.50
N ALA A 35 -8.60 0.37 10.37
CA ALA A 35 -7.16 0.28 10.27
C ALA A 35 -6.61 -1.01 10.89
N LEU A 36 -5.81 -1.77 10.15
CA LEU A 36 -5.07 -2.93 10.65
C LEU A 36 -3.66 -2.53 11.09
N ARG A 37 -3.11 -3.25 12.07
CA ARG A 37 -1.76 -3.05 12.60
C ARG A 37 -1.01 -4.38 12.61
N PRO A 38 0.33 -4.38 12.49
CA PRO A 38 1.15 -5.57 12.73
C PRO A 38 0.83 -6.19 14.10
N GLY A 39 0.80 -7.51 14.18
CA GLY A 39 0.59 -8.25 15.42
C GLY A 39 -0.87 -8.51 15.80
N MET A 40 -1.85 -7.84 15.16
CA MET A 40 -3.27 -8.16 15.32
C MET A 40 -3.54 -9.63 15.04
N ASN A 41 -4.42 -10.25 15.81
CA ASN A 41 -4.78 -11.65 15.60
C ASN A 41 -5.89 -11.77 14.53
N GLU A 42 -6.15 -12.99 14.06
CA GLU A 42 -7.21 -13.26 13.06
C GLU A 42 -8.58 -12.72 13.51
N ALA A 43 -8.96 -12.89 14.77
CA ALA A 43 -10.25 -12.41 15.27
C ALA A 43 -10.37 -10.88 15.26
N ASP A 44 -9.30 -10.15 15.57
CA ASP A 44 -9.27 -8.68 15.48
C ASP A 44 -9.51 -8.21 14.03
N VAL A 45 -8.93 -8.93 13.06
CA VAL A 45 -9.13 -8.65 11.62
C VAL A 45 -10.58 -8.89 11.24
N LEU A 46 -11.13 -10.04 11.62
CA LEU A 46 -12.54 -10.39 11.35
C LEU A 46 -13.51 -9.40 11.99
N GLN A 47 -13.22 -8.91 13.19
CA GLN A 47 -14.05 -7.91 13.86
C GLN A 47 -14.06 -6.58 13.10
N ARG A 48 -12.95 -6.19 12.47
CA ARG A 48 -12.83 -4.91 11.76
C ARG A 48 -13.34 -4.99 10.32
N TRP A 49 -13.01 -6.06 9.61
CA TRP A 49 -13.23 -6.18 8.17
C TRP A 49 -14.34 -7.16 7.79
N GLY A 50 -14.88 -7.90 8.76
CA GLY A 50 -15.90 -8.91 8.56
C GLY A 50 -15.33 -10.26 8.09
N GLU A 51 -16.20 -11.08 7.52
CA GLU A 51 -15.85 -12.39 7.00
C GLU A 51 -15.12 -12.28 5.64
N PRO A 52 -13.98 -12.95 5.46
CA PRO A 52 -13.29 -13.00 4.17
C PRO A 52 -14.03 -13.91 3.18
N ILE A 53 -13.97 -13.57 1.90
CA ILE A 53 -14.56 -14.40 0.82
C ILE A 53 -13.79 -15.71 0.60
N ALA A 54 -12.53 -15.74 0.99
CA ALA A 54 -11.73 -16.95 0.96
C ALA A 54 -10.66 -16.91 2.04
N ILE A 55 -10.32 -18.09 2.55
CA ILE A 55 -9.19 -18.29 3.45
C ILE A 55 -8.29 -19.36 2.85
N ARG A 56 -6.98 -19.11 2.86
CA ARG A 56 -5.94 -20.09 2.50
C ARG A 56 -4.97 -20.22 3.66
N ARG A 57 -4.57 -21.45 3.97
CA ARG A 57 -3.63 -21.77 5.05
C ARG A 57 -2.53 -22.66 4.51
N LEU A 58 -1.28 -22.34 4.84
CA LEU A 58 -0.11 -23.11 4.44
C LEU A 58 0.99 -22.96 5.48
N ASN A 59 1.41 -24.05 6.12
CA ASN A 59 2.36 -24.03 7.24
C ASN A 59 1.89 -23.07 8.34
N ASN A 60 2.74 -22.11 8.74
CA ASN A 60 2.38 -21.07 9.70
C ASN A 60 1.74 -19.82 9.07
N TRP A 61 1.38 -19.85 7.78
CA TRP A 61 0.76 -18.74 7.08
C TRP A 61 -0.75 -18.90 6.93
N THR A 62 -1.46 -17.80 7.11
CA THR A 62 -2.88 -17.64 6.76
C THR A 62 -3.05 -16.43 5.86
N TYR A 63 -3.83 -16.57 4.80
CA TYR A 63 -4.18 -15.52 3.85
C TYR A 63 -5.70 -15.34 3.85
N LEU A 64 -6.15 -14.14 4.20
CA LEU A 64 -7.57 -13.77 4.21
C LEU A 64 -7.84 -12.86 3.03
N PHE A 65 -8.77 -13.24 2.16
CA PHE A 65 -9.14 -12.48 0.96
C PHE A 65 -10.46 -11.77 1.18
N TYR A 66 -10.53 -10.49 0.82
CA TYR A 66 -11.70 -9.65 0.99
C TYR A 66 -12.07 -8.97 -0.33
N GLU A 67 -13.38 -8.84 -0.56
CA GLU A 67 -13.87 -7.97 -1.62
C GLU A 67 -13.49 -6.50 -1.33
N ASN A 68 -13.20 -5.78 -2.41
CA ASN A 68 -12.80 -4.38 -2.43
C ASN A 68 -13.52 -3.55 -3.51
N GLY A 69 -14.30 -4.19 -4.40
CA GLY A 69 -15.10 -3.52 -5.43
C GLY A 69 -14.30 -3.03 -6.64
N THR A 70 -12.98 -3.24 -6.64
CA THR A 70 -12.06 -2.85 -7.73
C THR A 70 -11.41 -4.05 -8.39
N GLU A 71 -11.84 -5.28 -8.09
CA GLU A 71 -11.18 -6.51 -8.56
C GLU A 71 -11.05 -6.57 -10.08
N ALA A 72 -12.08 -6.12 -10.80
CA ALA A 72 -12.08 -6.10 -12.25
C ALA A 72 -11.05 -5.12 -12.84
N GLU A 73 -10.77 -4.01 -12.16
CA GLU A 73 -9.88 -2.94 -12.63
C GLU A 73 -8.46 -3.09 -12.07
N GLY A 74 -8.36 -3.37 -10.77
CA GLY A 74 -7.12 -3.53 -10.01
C GLY A 74 -6.56 -4.95 -10.02
N GLY A 75 -7.34 -5.94 -10.49
CA GLY A 75 -6.89 -7.32 -10.72
C GLY A 75 -6.60 -8.14 -9.46
N TYR A 76 -6.97 -7.67 -8.27
CA TYR A 76 -6.62 -8.34 -7.03
C TYR A 76 -7.55 -7.98 -5.85
N HIS A 77 -7.80 -8.95 -4.97
CA HIS A 77 -8.55 -8.77 -3.72
C HIS A 77 -7.72 -8.08 -2.65
N ASP A 78 -8.38 -7.45 -1.68
CA ASP A 78 -7.70 -7.05 -0.46
C ASP A 78 -7.25 -8.31 0.27
N THR A 79 -5.99 -8.37 0.68
CA THR A 79 -5.41 -9.58 1.25
C THR A 79 -4.67 -9.27 2.54
N VAL A 80 -5.06 -9.93 3.63
CA VAL A 80 -4.37 -9.86 4.92
C VAL A 80 -3.45 -11.07 5.03
N PHE A 81 -2.19 -10.82 5.35
CA PHE A 81 -1.16 -11.83 5.54
C PHE A 81 -0.95 -12.03 7.03
N LEU A 82 -1.20 -13.25 7.52
CA LEU A 82 -0.90 -13.63 8.88
C LEU A 82 0.20 -14.68 8.89
N GLN A 83 1.13 -14.53 9.82
CA GLN A 83 2.12 -15.54 10.18
C GLN A 83 1.99 -15.85 11.66
N ASP A 84 1.93 -17.14 12.01
CA ASP A 84 1.69 -17.61 13.39
C ASP A 84 0.43 -16.97 14.01
N GLY A 85 -0.60 -16.78 13.17
CA GLY A 85 -1.89 -16.19 13.56
C GLY A 85 -1.87 -14.68 13.78
N ARG A 86 -0.80 -13.98 13.39
CA ARG A 86 -0.64 -12.53 13.56
C ARG A 86 -0.45 -11.81 12.23
N VAL A 87 -1.08 -10.66 12.06
CA VAL A 87 -0.90 -9.79 10.89
C VAL A 87 0.55 -9.38 10.75
N VAL A 88 1.14 -9.65 9.58
CA VAL A 88 2.51 -9.22 9.21
C VAL A 88 2.51 -8.24 8.04
N ASP A 89 1.53 -8.32 7.15
CA ASP A 89 1.38 -7.37 6.03
C ASP A 89 -0.06 -7.38 5.50
N VAL A 90 -0.40 -6.40 4.66
CA VAL A 90 -1.71 -6.27 4.02
C VAL A 90 -1.59 -5.63 2.63
N ILE A 91 -2.29 -6.18 1.63
CA ILE A 91 -2.55 -5.51 0.36
C ILE A 91 -3.95 -4.88 0.43
N ILE A 92 -4.04 -3.56 0.21
CA ILE A 92 -5.29 -2.80 0.25
C ILE A 92 -5.49 -2.08 -1.08
N ARG A 93 -6.63 -2.30 -1.72
CA ARG A 93 -7.12 -1.59 -2.90
C ARG A 93 -8.40 -0.82 -2.61
N ALA A 94 -9.20 -1.26 -1.62
CA ALA A 94 -10.41 -0.56 -1.22
C ALA A 94 -10.12 0.86 -0.69
N SER A 95 -11.00 1.80 -1.03
CA SER A 95 -11.00 3.11 -0.38
C SER A 95 -11.48 2.97 1.08
N GLY A 96 -10.80 3.65 2.01
CA GLY A 96 -11.19 3.71 3.43
C GLY A 96 -10.65 2.60 4.33
N ARG A 97 -10.01 1.56 3.79
CA ARG A 97 -9.19 0.61 4.58
C ARG A 97 -7.76 1.15 4.71
N MET A 98 -7.11 0.83 5.82
CA MET A 98 -5.77 1.33 6.10
C MET A 98 -4.91 0.27 6.79
N TYR A 99 -3.61 0.27 6.49
CA TYR A 99 -2.61 -0.47 7.23
C TYR A 99 -1.65 0.52 7.89
N LEU A 100 -1.46 0.38 9.20
CA LEU A 100 -0.64 1.28 10.02
C LEU A 100 0.72 0.67 10.35
N GLY A 101 1.06 -0.47 9.75
CA GLY A 101 2.39 -1.06 9.82
C GLY A 101 3.32 -0.47 8.76
N GLN A 102 4.61 -0.69 8.95
CA GLN A 102 5.56 -0.49 7.86
C GLN A 102 5.30 -1.56 6.79
N SER A 103 5.04 -1.14 5.56
CA SER A 103 4.93 -2.09 4.45
C SER A 103 6.26 -2.81 4.26
N SER A 104 6.21 -4.11 3.93
CA SER A 104 7.41 -4.86 3.56
C SER A 104 7.96 -4.48 2.17
N SER A 105 7.21 -3.67 1.41
CA SER A 105 7.66 -3.17 0.11
C SER A 105 8.78 -2.14 0.29
N PRO A 106 9.88 -2.23 -0.50
CA PRO A 106 10.93 -1.22 -0.48
C PRO A 106 10.38 0.19 -0.74
N GLU A 107 10.85 1.17 0.02
CA GLU A 107 10.46 2.56 -0.17
C GLU A 107 10.80 3.03 -1.60
N GLY A 108 9.87 3.76 -2.23
CA GLY A 108 10.04 4.31 -3.57
C GLY A 108 9.85 3.32 -4.73
N ARG A 109 9.50 2.05 -4.47
CA ARG A 109 9.10 1.13 -5.54
C ARG A 109 7.72 1.52 -6.08
N LEU A 110 7.70 2.19 -7.22
CA LEU A 110 6.47 2.39 -7.99
C LEU A 110 6.08 1.08 -8.70
N PRO A 111 4.79 0.74 -8.77
CA PRO A 111 4.34 -0.38 -9.57
C PRO A 111 4.66 -0.11 -11.05
N GLU A 112 5.41 -1.03 -11.67
CA GLU A 112 5.66 -1.01 -13.11
C GLU A 112 4.72 -1.99 -13.80
N ILE A 113 4.08 -1.55 -14.89
CA ILE A 113 3.25 -2.43 -15.71
C ILE A 113 4.16 -3.50 -16.31
N THR A 114 3.94 -4.75 -15.94
CA THR A 114 4.54 -5.87 -16.67
C THR A 114 3.82 -6.00 -17.99
N LEU A 115 4.46 -5.55 -19.07
CA LEU A 115 3.92 -5.73 -20.42
C LEU A 115 3.84 -7.24 -20.72
N PRO A 116 2.77 -7.71 -21.39
CA PRO A 116 2.75 -9.08 -21.89
C PRO A 116 3.99 -9.27 -22.76
N SER A 117 4.72 -10.37 -22.53
CA SER A 117 5.86 -10.71 -23.39
C SER A 117 5.33 -10.76 -24.82
N ARG A 118 5.86 -9.92 -25.71
CA ARG A 118 5.57 -10.02 -27.14
C ARG A 118 5.87 -11.45 -27.51
N ALA A 119 4.85 -12.20 -27.95
CA ALA A 119 5.04 -13.55 -28.45
C ALA A 119 6.25 -13.51 -29.39
N PRO A 120 7.23 -14.41 -29.24
CA PRO A 120 8.37 -14.42 -30.14
C PRO A 120 7.82 -14.47 -31.56
N THR A 121 8.06 -13.42 -32.34
CA THR A 121 7.96 -13.46 -33.79
C THR A 121 9.11 -14.30 -34.31
N ASP A 122 9.12 -15.57 -33.94
CA ASP A 122 9.90 -16.59 -34.59
C ASP A 122 8.88 -17.59 -35.13
N THR A 123 8.58 -17.41 -36.42
CA THR A 123 7.96 -18.44 -37.23
C THR A 123 9.00 -19.56 -37.42
N THR A 124 9.29 -20.27 -36.34
CA THR A 124 9.85 -21.62 -36.35
C THR A 124 9.18 -22.37 -35.23
N VAL A 125 7.92 -22.76 -35.48
CA VAL A 125 7.17 -23.64 -34.58
C VAL A 125 7.87 -25.00 -34.60
N ALA A 126 8.75 -25.25 -33.63
CA ALA A 126 9.06 -26.62 -33.25
C ALA A 126 7.76 -27.24 -32.71
N PRO A 127 7.29 -28.39 -33.23
CA PRO A 127 6.04 -28.97 -32.76
C PRO A 127 6.17 -29.36 -31.28
N VAL A 128 5.40 -28.70 -30.42
CA VAL A 128 5.18 -29.16 -29.05
C VAL A 128 4.28 -30.40 -29.14
N GLY A 129 4.91 -31.58 -29.08
CA GLY A 129 4.17 -32.85 -29.05
C GLY A 129 3.30 -32.93 -27.79
N GLY A 130 2.00 -33.17 -27.96
CA GLY A 130 1.10 -33.55 -26.87
C GLY A 130 -0.11 -32.64 -26.61
N VAL A 131 -0.19 -31.45 -27.21
CA VAL A 131 -1.36 -30.57 -27.04
C VAL A 131 -2.42 -30.93 -28.08
N ARG A 132 -3.47 -31.65 -27.65
CA ARG A 132 -4.71 -31.78 -28.44
C ARG A 132 -5.61 -30.59 -28.13
N VAL A 133 -5.67 -29.62 -29.03
CA VAL A 133 -6.74 -28.61 -29.04
C VAL A 133 -7.98 -29.21 -29.69
N ASN A 134 -9.09 -29.26 -28.97
CA ASN A 134 -10.38 -29.60 -29.57
C ASN A 134 -10.81 -28.44 -30.47
N PRO A 135 -11.20 -28.69 -31.75
CA PRO A 135 -11.69 -27.63 -32.61
C PRO A 135 -12.99 -27.05 -32.06
N PRO A 136 -13.25 -25.75 -32.28
CA PRO A 136 -14.52 -25.14 -31.91
C PRO A 136 -15.66 -25.87 -32.64
N VAL A 137 -16.69 -26.27 -31.88
CA VAL A 137 -17.92 -26.80 -32.44
C VAL A 137 -18.65 -25.63 -33.10
N ASN A 138 -18.71 -25.62 -34.43
CA ASN A 138 -19.60 -24.70 -35.14
C ASN A 138 -21.05 -25.15 -34.93
N PRO A 139 -21.95 -24.27 -34.44
CA PRO A 139 -23.37 -24.59 -34.41
C PRO A 139 -23.88 -24.78 -35.84
N LYS A 140 -24.69 -25.83 -36.03
CA LYS A 140 -25.32 -26.19 -37.30
C LYS A 140 -26.32 -25.10 -37.71
N PRO A 141 -26.30 -24.59 -38.95
CA PRO A 141 -27.36 -23.72 -39.44
C PRO A 141 -28.66 -24.50 -39.61
N GLU A 142 -29.79 -23.89 -39.22
CA GLU A 142 -31.16 -24.41 -39.37
C GLU A 142 -31.58 -24.57 -40.84
#